data_AF-A0A817ZQS6-F1
#
_entry.id   AF-A0A817ZQS6-F1
#
_cell.length_a   1.000
_cell.length_b   1.000
_cell.length_c   1.000
_cell.angle_alpha   90.00
_cell.angle_beta   90.00
_cell.angle_gamma   90.00
#
_symmetry.space_group_name_H-M   'P 1'
#
loop_
_entity.id
_entity.type
_entity.pdbx_description
1 polymer ?
#
loop_
_entity_poly.entity_id
_entity_poly.type
_entity_poly.pdbx_seq_one_letter_code
_entity_poly.pdbx_strand_id
1 'polypeptide(L)'
;MITTSTIYDVGNGGASGGPPCLSYTVVNDPSRNIATSGAGGICDNGSLFNTSIGDRWIRFVGTGGTIILLTSPGANHCGAFRTGWFNGTLPSIVGTIVSGD
;
A
#
# COMPACT_ATOMS: atom_id res chain seq x y z
N MET A 1 -17.37 11.79 3.26
CA MET A 1 -17.13 11.33 4.64
C MET A 1 -15.67 10.92 4.70
N ILE A 2 -14.82 11.62 5.45
CA ILE A 2 -13.41 11.23 5.61
C ILE A 2 -13.42 10.03 6.54
N THR A 3 -13.32 8.84 5.95
CA THR A 3 -13.06 7.63 6.70
C THR A 3 -11.66 7.74 7.29
N THR A 4 -11.55 7.61 8.60
CA THR A 4 -10.29 7.77 9.33
C THR A 4 -9.21 6.85 8.76
N SER A 5 -8.16 7.43 8.20
CA SER A 5 -6.97 6.69 7.78
C SER A 5 -6.35 6.00 8.99
N THR A 6 -6.18 4.68 8.91
CA THR A 6 -5.45 3.91 9.93
C THR A 6 -4.17 3.36 9.34
N ILE A 7 -3.06 4.00 9.72
CA ILE A 7 -1.71 3.70 9.28
C ILE A 7 -0.85 3.61 10.53
N TYR A 8 -0.21 2.45 10.73
CA TYR A 8 0.62 2.20 11.91
C TYR A 8 1.65 1.12 11.61
N ASP A 9 2.74 1.13 12.37
CA ASP A 9 3.83 0.18 12.21
C ASP A 9 3.62 -1.07 13.07
N VAL A 10 3.93 -2.23 12.48
CA VAL A 10 4.05 -3.52 13.16
C VAL A 10 5.53 -3.88 13.18
N GLY A 11 6.07 -4.23 14.36
CA GLY A 11 7.46 -4.70 14.50
C GLY A 11 8.53 -3.64 14.20
N ASN A 12 8.34 -2.40 14.68
CA ASN A 12 9.20 -1.23 14.39
C ASN A 12 9.31 -0.87 12.89
N GLY A 13 8.41 -1.37 12.04
CA GLY A 13 8.36 -1.14 10.59
C GLY A 13 9.75 -0.96 9.99
N GLY A 14 10.54 -2.01 10.01
CA GLY A 14 11.95 -2.00 9.68
C GLY A 14 12.27 -1.14 8.47
N ALA A 15 13.17 -0.19 8.69
CA ALA A 15 14.12 0.19 7.65
C ALA A 15 14.68 -1.09 7.01
N SER A 16 14.82 -1.07 5.68
CA SER A 16 15.54 -2.03 4.83
C SER A 16 16.39 -3.06 5.62
N GLY A 17 15.83 -4.25 5.87
CA GLY A 17 16.62 -5.37 6.43
C GLY A 17 15.86 -6.43 7.24
N GLY A 18 14.68 -6.13 7.79
CA GLY A 18 13.87 -7.11 8.54
C GLY A 18 13.01 -8.02 7.64
N PRO A 19 12.66 -9.27 8.06
CA PRO A 19 11.75 -10.11 7.31
C PRO A 19 10.37 -9.46 7.13
N PRO A 20 9.79 -9.42 5.92
CA PRO A 20 8.49 -8.76 5.64
C PRO A 20 7.32 -9.30 6.46
N CYS A 21 7.43 -10.51 6.99
CA CYS A 21 6.39 -11.13 7.81
C CYS A 21 6.41 -10.67 9.27
N LEU A 22 7.53 -10.15 9.76
CA LEU A 22 7.71 -9.76 11.16
C LEU A 22 7.59 -8.25 11.37
N SER A 23 7.87 -7.47 10.33
CA SER A 23 8.05 -6.04 10.45
C SER A 23 7.58 -5.34 9.17
N TYR A 24 6.51 -4.56 9.27
CA TYR A 24 5.85 -3.90 8.15
C TYR A 24 4.93 -2.78 8.64
N THR A 25 4.59 -1.84 7.76
CA THR A 25 3.55 -0.84 7.99
C THR A 25 2.19 -1.37 7.55
N VAL A 26 1.19 -1.31 8.43
CA VAL A 26 -0.20 -1.64 8.09
C VAL A 26 -0.86 -0.43 7.43
N VAL A 27 -1.52 -0.67 6.30
CA VAL A 27 -2.25 0.33 5.53
C VAL A 27 -3.73 -0.07 5.46
N ASN A 28 -4.54 0.54 6.31
CA ASN A 28 -6.01 0.45 6.28
C ASN A 28 -6.60 1.85 6.12
N ASP A 29 -6.20 2.50 5.04
CA ASP A 29 -6.71 3.79 4.62
C ASP A 29 -7.68 3.57 3.44
N PRO A 30 -8.98 3.90 3.58
CA PRO A 30 -9.97 3.65 2.53
C PRO A 30 -9.71 4.42 1.23
N SER A 31 -8.94 5.51 1.29
CA SER A 31 -8.52 6.21 0.08
C SER A 31 -7.70 5.31 -0.84
N ARG A 32 -7.03 4.28 -0.31
CA ARG A 32 -6.21 3.32 -1.07
C ARG A 32 -7.02 2.25 -1.82
N ASN A 33 -8.33 2.19 -1.58
CA ASN A 33 -9.20 1.25 -2.27
C ASN A 33 -9.36 1.65 -3.75
N ILE A 34 -9.45 0.66 -4.64
CA ILE A 34 -9.71 0.87 -6.07
C ILE A 34 -11.06 1.57 -6.35
N ALA A 35 -12.06 1.36 -5.50
CA ALA A 35 -13.34 2.06 -5.60
C ALA A 35 -13.22 3.57 -5.33
N THR A 36 -12.11 4.03 -4.75
CA THR A 36 -11.82 5.44 -4.59
C THR A 36 -11.23 5.99 -5.88
N SER A 37 -12.06 6.67 -6.67
CA SER A 37 -11.71 7.30 -7.95
C SER A 37 -11.99 8.80 -7.96
N GLY A 38 -11.32 9.54 -8.83
CA GLY A 38 -11.64 10.95 -9.15
C GLY A 38 -11.03 12.01 -8.22
N ALA A 39 -10.40 11.59 -7.12
CA ALA A 39 -9.59 12.45 -6.25
C ALA A 39 -8.16 11.87 -6.15
N GLY A 40 -7.23 12.44 -6.92
CA GLY A 40 -5.80 12.18 -6.79
C GLY A 40 -5.16 13.07 -5.71
N GLY A 41 -3.95 12.72 -5.27
CA GLY A 41 -3.16 13.54 -4.35
C GLY A 41 -3.41 13.33 -2.86
N ILE A 42 -4.42 12.53 -2.49
CA ILE A 42 -4.71 12.18 -1.09
C ILE A 42 -3.57 11.33 -0.53
N CYS A 43 -3.12 10.34 -1.29
CA CYS A 43 -2.00 9.49 -0.87
C CYS A 43 -0.64 10.16 -1.03
N ASP A 44 -0.56 11.25 -1.80
CA ASP A 44 0.67 12.00 -2.07
C ASP A 44 0.99 13.01 -0.95
N ASN A 45 -0.01 13.36 -0.11
CA ASN A 45 0.10 14.37 0.94
C ASN A 45 -0.31 13.84 2.34
N GLY A 46 -0.07 12.55 2.62
CA GLY A 46 -0.58 11.88 3.82
C GLY A 46 0.50 11.28 4.73
N SER A 47 0.05 10.65 5.82
CA SER A 47 0.93 10.01 6.81
C SER A 47 1.76 8.85 6.26
N LEU A 48 1.40 8.27 5.12
CA LEU A 48 2.26 7.31 4.41
C LEU A 48 3.44 7.98 3.71
N PHE A 49 3.26 9.21 3.21
CA PHE A 49 4.31 9.94 2.50
C PHE A 49 5.25 10.66 3.47
N ASN A 50 4.70 11.15 4.61
CA ASN A 50 5.48 11.87 5.61
C ASN A 50 6.29 10.97 6.56
N THR A 51 6.04 9.65 6.58
CA THR A 51 6.75 8.68 7.44
C THR A 51 7.96 8.04 6.76
N SER A 52 8.36 8.50 5.56
CA SER A 52 9.54 8.00 4.84
C SER A 52 9.53 6.47 4.65
N ILE A 53 8.41 5.92 4.16
CA ILE A 53 8.23 4.48 3.86
C ILE A 53 9.07 4.01 2.66
N GLY A 54 9.93 4.87 2.09
CA GLY A 54 10.70 4.63 0.87
C GLY A 54 11.50 3.31 0.82
N ASP A 55 11.75 2.65 1.96
CA ASP A 55 12.46 1.38 2.06
C ASP A 55 11.81 0.37 3.03
N ARG A 56 10.48 0.43 3.23
CA ARG A 56 9.76 -0.39 4.23
C ARG A 56 8.75 -1.34 3.57
N TRP A 57 8.56 -2.51 4.17
CA TRP A 57 7.48 -3.42 3.78
C TRP A 57 6.11 -2.88 4.21
N ILE A 58 5.10 -3.00 3.33
CA ILE A 58 3.72 -2.59 3.63
C ILE A 58 2.76 -3.78 3.52
N ARG A 59 1.65 -3.70 4.27
CA ARG A 59 0.52 -4.65 4.18
C ARG A 59 -0.80 -3.89 4.10
N PHE A 60 -1.48 -4.00 2.97
CA PHE A 60 -2.85 -3.53 2.83
C PHE A 60 -3.82 -4.45 3.60
N VAL A 61 -4.72 -3.85 4.40
CA VAL A 61 -5.77 -4.59 5.09
C VAL A 61 -7.09 -3.80 5.08
N GLY A 62 -8.18 -4.52 5.30
CA GLY A 62 -9.50 -3.94 5.54
C GLY A 62 -9.99 -3.06 4.39
N THR A 63 -10.47 -1.88 4.75
CA THR A 63 -11.13 -0.93 3.84
C THR A 63 -10.22 -0.33 2.78
N GLY A 64 -8.90 -0.30 3.02
CA GLY A 64 -7.92 0.11 2.00
C GLY A 64 -7.67 -0.93 0.90
N GLY A 65 -8.28 -2.11 1.01
CA GLY A 65 -8.02 -3.27 0.17
C GLY A 65 -7.10 -4.28 0.87
N THR A 66 -7.03 -5.49 0.34
CA THR A 66 -6.21 -6.58 0.90
C THR A 66 -5.11 -7.08 -0.05
N ILE A 67 -5.14 -6.64 -1.31
CA ILE A 67 -4.25 -7.08 -2.38
C ILE A 67 -3.93 -5.85 -3.25
N ILE A 68 -2.67 -5.74 -3.70
CA ILE A 68 -2.28 -4.75 -4.72
C ILE A 68 -2.85 -5.17 -6.08
N LEU A 69 -3.29 -4.20 -6.87
CA LEU A 69 -3.85 -4.45 -8.20
C LEU A 69 -2.80 -5.12 -9.10
N LEU A 70 -3.22 -6.09 -9.89
CA LEU A 70 -2.36 -6.82 -10.85
C LEU A 70 -2.43 -6.27 -12.27
N THR A 71 -3.33 -5.31 -12.49
CA THR A 71 -3.54 -4.63 -13.77
C THR A 71 -3.66 -3.14 -13.50
N SER A 72 -3.22 -2.32 -14.44
CA SER A 72 -3.32 -0.87 -14.31
C SER A 72 -4.79 -0.44 -14.16
N PRO A 73 -5.14 0.32 -13.11
CA PRO A 73 -6.47 0.92 -12.99
C PRO A 73 -6.61 2.24 -13.77
N GLY A 74 -5.53 2.69 -14.43
CA GLY A 74 -5.46 4.05 -14.97
C GLY A 74 -5.15 5.10 -13.89
N ALA A 75 -5.24 6.37 -14.28
CA ALA A 75 -4.96 7.49 -13.38
C ALA A 75 -6.11 7.75 -12.38
N ASN A 76 -5.83 8.52 -11.33
CA ASN A 76 -6.82 9.03 -10.37
C ASN A 76 -7.62 7.96 -9.60
N HIS A 77 -6.96 6.84 -9.28
CA HIS A 77 -7.51 5.78 -8.44
C HIS A 77 -6.66 5.61 -7.17
N CYS A 78 -7.25 4.99 -6.15
CA CYS A 78 -6.58 4.67 -4.88
C CYS A 78 -5.97 5.92 -4.20
N GLY A 79 -6.59 7.08 -4.40
CA GLY A 79 -6.16 8.36 -3.85
C GLY A 79 -4.91 8.96 -4.50
N ALA A 80 -4.41 8.38 -5.59
CA ALA A 80 -3.18 8.77 -6.29
C ALA A 80 -3.47 9.45 -7.63
N PHE A 81 -2.66 10.44 -8.03
CA PHE A 81 -2.67 10.90 -9.42
C PHE A 81 -2.10 9.84 -10.37
N ARG A 82 -0.97 9.25 -9.97
CA ARG A 82 -0.32 8.14 -10.69
C ARG A 82 -0.48 6.86 -9.88
N THR A 83 -1.55 6.13 -10.16
CA THR A 83 -1.86 4.90 -9.43
C THR A 83 -0.90 3.79 -9.82
N GLY A 84 -0.22 3.23 -8.81
CA GLY A 84 0.63 2.06 -8.99
C GLY A 84 -0.17 0.76 -9.02
N TRP A 85 0.38 -0.24 -9.70
CA TRP A 85 -0.07 -1.63 -9.70
C TRP A 85 1.18 -2.53 -9.71
N PHE A 86 0.99 -3.82 -9.49
CA PHE A 86 2.05 -4.82 -9.59
C PHE A 86 1.89 -5.59 -10.89
N ASN A 87 2.82 -5.44 -11.84
CA ASN A 87 2.79 -6.23 -13.06
C ASN A 87 3.53 -7.56 -12.83
N GLY A 88 2.80 -8.58 -12.39
CA GLY A 88 3.36 -9.90 -12.13
C GLY A 88 2.37 -10.85 -11.48
N THR A 89 2.89 -11.99 -11.00
CA THR A 89 2.10 -12.98 -10.25
C THR A 89 2.42 -12.86 -8.77
N LEU A 90 1.39 -12.81 -7.91
CA LEU A 90 1.58 -12.78 -6.45
C LEU A 90 2.24 -14.06 -5.94
N PRO A 91 2.99 -14.00 -4.81
CA PRO A 91 3.52 -15.20 -4.17
C PRO A 91 2.42 -16.22 -3.85
N SER A 92 2.62 -17.47 -4.24
CA SER A 92 1.74 -18.60 -3.88
C SER A 92 2.20 -19.37 -2.64
N ILE A 93 3.43 -19.13 -2.21
CA ILE A 93 4.06 -19.78 -1.05
C ILE A 93 4.28 -18.72 0.03
N VAL A 94 3.89 -19.03 1.27
CA VAL A 94 4.07 -18.11 2.39
C VAL A 94 5.56 -17.85 2.62
N GLY A 95 5.91 -16.56 2.77
CA GLY A 95 7.28 -16.13 3.08
C GLY A 95 8.18 -15.95 1.86
N THR A 96 7.70 -16.20 0.64
CA THR A 96 8.47 -15.91 -0.57
C THR A 96 8.24 -14.49 -1.06
N ILE A 97 9.26 -13.95 -1.71
CA ILE A 97 9.25 -12.64 -2.36
C ILE A 97 9.32 -12.88 -3.86
N VAL A 98 8.54 -12.12 -4.63
CA VAL A 98 8.54 -12.15 -6.09
C VAL A 98 8.81 -10.74 -6.59
N SER A 99 9.49 -10.64 -7.73
CA SER A 99 9.68 -9.38 -8.44
C SER A 99 8.55 -9.18 -9.46
N GLY A 100 8.19 -7.92 -9.69
CA GLY A 100 7.29 -7.51 -10.77
C GLY A 100 7.71 -6.12 -11.25
N ASP A 101 7.16 -5.73 -12.39
CA ASP A 101 7.48 -4.48 -13.08
C ASP A 101 6.53 -3.33 -12.72
#